data_AF-R6NJU2-F1
#
_entry.id   AF-R6NJU2-F1
#
_cell.length_a   1.000
_cell.length_b   1.000
_cell.length_c   1.000
_cell.angle_alpha   90.00
_cell.angle_beta   90.00
_cell.angle_gamma   90.00
#
_symmetry.space_group_name_H-M   'P 1'
#
loop_
_entity.id
_entity.type
_entity.pdbx_description
1 polymer ?
#
loop_
_entity_poly.entity_id
_entity_poly.type
_entity_poly.pdbx_seq_one_letter_code
_entity_poly.pdbx_strand_id
1 'polypeptide(L)' 'MRNYLKSIRNEKKMTQQDVADKLNISHSYYSMIEKGERKQEMSISMLCKLSEVFDVSVSELIEAERNFSAAG' A
#
# COMPACT_ATOMS: atom_id res chain seq x y z
N MET A 1 -8.36 7.66 0.34
CA MET A 1 -7.35 7.06 -0.56
C MET A 1 -5.98 7.18 0.08
N ARG A 2 -5.24 6.08 0.13
CA ARG A 2 -3.84 6.03 0.57
C ARG A 2 -2.95 6.57 -0.54
N ASN A 3 -2.90 7.90 -0.67
CA ASN A 3 -2.15 8.56 -1.73
C ASN A 3 -0.65 8.22 -1.71
N TYR A 4 -0.09 7.91 -0.53
CA TYR A 4 1.31 7.49 -0.40
C TYR A 4 1.59 6.21 -1.20
N LEU A 5 0.72 5.20 -1.16
CA LEU A 5 0.87 3.97 -1.95
C LEU A 5 0.84 4.27 -3.45
N LYS A 6 -0.09 5.13 -3.88
CA LYS A 6 -0.22 5.54 -5.27
C LYS A 6 1.04 6.27 -5.77
N SER A 7 1.60 7.16 -4.95
CA SER A 7 2.82 7.90 -5.29
C SER A 7 4.01 6.96 -5.45
N ILE A 8 4.29 6.12 -4.44
CA ILE A 8 5.39 5.15 -4.48
C ILE A 8 5.24 4.21 -5.68
N ARG A 9 4.02 3.70 -5.92
CA ARG A 9 3.73 2.83 -7.07
C ARG A 9 4.05 3.52 -8.40
N ASN A 10 3.67 4.79 -8.56
CA ASN A 10 3.95 5.55 -9.78
C ASN A 10 5.44 5.85 -9.94
N GLU A 11 6.16 6.17 -8.86
CA GLU A 11 7.61 6.37 -8.86
C GLU A 11 8.36 5.11 -9.29
N LYS A 12 7.89 3.95 -8.84
CA LYS A 12 8.39 2.63 -9.23
C LYS A 12 7.89 2.17 -10.62
N LYS A 13 7.11 3.00 -11.32
CA LYS A 13 6.51 2.75 -12.65
C LYS A 13 5.66 1.48 -12.71
N MET A 14 4.92 1.20 -11.63
CA MET A 14 4.08 0.02 -11.50
C MET A 14 2.59 0.36 -11.71
N THR A 15 1.84 -0.54 -12.32
CA THR A 15 0.38 -0.51 -12.33
C THR A 15 -0.18 -1.13 -11.05
N GLN A 16 -1.47 -0.94 -10.78
CA GLN A 16 -2.14 -1.64 -9.67
C GLN A 16 -2.10 -3.16 -9.86
N GLN A 17 -2.09 -3.64 -11.11
CA GLN A 17 -1.97 -5.06 -11.44
C GLN A 17 -0.57 -5.60 -11.09
N ASP A 18 0.49 -4.86 -11.44
CA ASP A 18 1.87 -5.29 -11.14
C ASP A 18 2.12 -5.49 -9.64
N VAL A 19 1.54 -4.61 -8.81
CA VAL A 19 1.64 -4.73 -7.34
C VAL A 19 0.81 -5.91 -6.84
N ALA A 20 -0.41 -6.08 -7.36
CA ALA A 20 -1.28 -7.19 -6.99
C ALA A 20 -0.63 -8.56 -7.32
N ASP A 21 -0.01 -8.68 -8.50
CA ASP A 21 0.69 -9.89 -8.95
C ASP A 21 1.87 -10.22 -8.04
N LYS A 22 2.70 -9.22 -7.69
CA LYS A 22 3.83 -9.41 -6.77
C LYS A 22 3.40 -9.77 -5.34
N LEU A 23 2.26 -9.28 -4.90
CA LEU A 23 1.67 -9.61 -3.59
C LEU A 23 0.90 -10.94 -3.59
N ASN A 24 0.71 -11.56 -4.76
CA ASN A 24 -0.15 -12.72 -4.97
C ASN A 24 -1.58 -12.50 -4.44
N ILE A 25 -2.19 -11.36 -4.83
CA ILE A 25 -3.57 -10.99 -4.50
C ILE A 25 -4.32 -10.56 -5.76
N SER A 26 -5.65 -10.44 -5.66
CA SER A 26 -6.43 -9.88 -6.77
C SER A 26 -6.18 -8.38 -6.94
N HIS A 27 -6.22 -7.91 -8.18
CA HIS A 27 -6.22 -6.49 -8.51
C HIS A 27 -7.29 -5.72 -7.74
N SER A 28 -8.50 -6.26 -7.66
CA SER A 28 -9.60 -5.67 -6.90
C SER A 28 -9.23 -5.49 -5.43
N TYR A 29 -8.58 -6.49 -4.82
CA TYR A 29 -8.16 -6.37 -3.43
C TYR A 29 -7.09 -5.27 -3.25
N TYR A 30 -6.08 -5.21 -4.12
CA TYR A 30 -5.09 -4.13 -4.09
C TYR A 30 -5.74 -2.75 -4.31
N SER A 31 -6.71 -2.65 -5.22
CA SER A 31 -7.47 -1.42 -5.44
C SER A 31 -8.21 -0.95 -4.19
N MET A 32 -8.83 -1.86 -3.42
CA MET A 32 -9.46 -1.53 -2.14
C MET A 32 -8.44 -1.03 -1.09
N ILE A 33 -7.24 -1.63 -1.07
CA ILE A 33 -6.14 -1.19 -0.19
C ILE A 33 -5.75 0.25 -0.54
N GLU A 34 -5.42 0.53 -1.80
CA GLU A 34 -5.00 1.86 -2.27
C GLU A 34 -6.11 2.91 -2.06
N LYS A 35 -7.39 2.55 -2.25
CA LYS A 35 -8.51 3.46 -2.03
C LYS A 35 -8.79 3.76 -0.56
N GLY A 36 -8.36 2.91 0.38
CA GLY A 36 -8.72 3.11 1.79
C GLY A 36 -10.10 2.60 2.17
N GLU A 37 -10.70 1.70 1.37
CA GLU A 37 -12.09 1.24 1.60
C GLU A 37 -12.22 0.35 2.84
N ARG A 38 -11.12 -0.20 3.33
CA ARG A 38 -11.08 -0.85 4.65
C ARG A 38 -10.72 0.19 5.70
N LYS A 39 -11.68 0.46 6.59
CA LYS A 39 -11.54 1.40 7.74
C LYS A 39 -10.51 0.95 8.79
N GLN A 40 -10.15 -0.32 8.80
CA GLN A 40 -9.13 -0.84 9.72
C GLN A 40 -7.73 -0.45 9.24
N GLU A 41 -6.84 -0.21 10.20
CA GLU A 41 -5.42 -0.09 9.93
C GLU A 41 -4.92 -1.27 9.10
N MET A 42 -4.07 -0.99 8.13
CA MET A 42 -3.44 -2.03 7.35
C MET A 42 -2.58 -2.92 8.26
N SER A 43 -2.70 -4.24 8.11
CA SER A 43 -1.92 -5.16 8.95
C SER A 43 -0.41 -5.00 8.70
N ILE A 44 0.39 -5.19 9.75
CA ILE A 44 1.86 -5.17 9.64
C ILE A 44 2.35 -6.16 8.59
N SER A 45 1.75 -7.35 8.49
CA SER A 45 2.10 -8.32 7.45
C SER A 45 1.93 -7.77 6.03
N MET A 46 0.86 -7.00 5.77
CA MET A 46 0.67 -6.37 4.47
C MET A 46 1.66 -5.23 4.23
N LEU A 47 1.95 -4.42 5.26
CA LEU A 47 2.97 -3.37 5.19
C LEU A 47 4.36 -3.95 4.89
N CYS A 48 4.74 -5.07 5.52
CA CYS A 48 6.01 -5.76 5.21
C CYS A 48 6.06 -6.20 3.75
N LYS A 49 5.00 -6.84 3.23
CA LYS A 49 4.97 -7.26 1.82
C LYS A 49 5.05 -6.08 0.86
N LEU A 50 4.37 -4.97 1.18
CA LEU A 50 4.45 -3.75 0.37
C LEU A 50 5.86 -3.14 0.41
N SER A 51 6.55 -3.21 1.56
CA SER A 51 7.93 -2.73 1.69
C SER A 51 8.89 -3.50 0.78
N GLU A 52 8.71 -4.82 0.68
CA GLU A 52 9.46 -5.67 -0.24
C GLU A 52 9.14 -5.35 -1.71
N VAL A 53 7.86 -5.18 -2.04
CA VAL A 53 7.43 -4.89 -3.43
C VAL A 53 7.91 -3.54 -3.91
N PHE A 54 7.86 -2.53 -3.04
CA PHE A 54 8.24 -1.16 -3.36
C PHE A 54 9.70 -0.86 -3.11
N ASP A 55 10.46 -1.75 -2.48
CA ASP A 55 11.86 -1.51 -2.12
C ASP A 55 11.99 -0.17 -1.36
N VAL A 56 11.25 -0.11 -0.24
CA VAL A 56 11.24 0.99 0.74
C VAL A 56 11.28 0.39 2.14
N SER A 57 11.62 1.19 3.16
CA SER A 57 11.62 0.67 4.53
C SER A 57 10.21 0.43 5.05
N VAL A 58 10.01 -0.65 5.81
CA VAL A 58 8.70 -0.89 6.45
C VAL A 58 8.33 0.22 7.44
N SER A 59 9.33 0.87 8.07
CA SER A 59 9.13 2.02 8.95
C SER A 59 8.49 3.20 8.23
N GLU A 60 8.93 3.50 7.01
CA GLU A 60 8.37 4.57 6.17
C GLU A 60 6.89 4.30 5.85
N LEU A 61 6.54 3.05 5.52
CA LEU A 61 5.14 2.68 5.28
C LEU A 61 4.28 2.75 6.54
N ILE A 62 4.83 2.38 7.71
CA ILE A 62 4.13 2.50 9.00
C ILE A 62 3.84 3.96 9.31
N GLU A 63 4.81 4.86 9.14
CA GLU A 63 4.62 6.30 9.36
C GLU A 63 3.58 6.88 8.40
N ALA A 64 3.64 6.52 7.11
CA ALA A 64 2.68 6.94 6.12
C ALA A 64 1.25 6.44 6.42
N GLU A 65 1.10 5.19 6.87
CA GLU A 65 -0.19 4.63 7.28
C GLU A 65 -0.74 5.32 8.53
N ARG A 66 0.11 5.61 9.53
CA ARG A 66 -0.30 6.38 10.72
C ARG A 66 -0.80 7.79 10.34
N ASN A 67 -0.09 8.47 9.46
CA ASN A 67 -0.48 9.78 8.96
C ASN A 67 -1.80 9.73 8.17
N PHE A 68 -2.01 8.67 7.38
CA PHE A 68 -3.28 8.44 6.69
C PHE A 68 -4.44 8.23 7.69
N SER A 69 -4.25 7.38 8.71
CA SER A 69 -5.28 7.09 9.72
C SER A 69 -5.60 8.28 10.61
N ALA A 70 -4.63 9.16 10.89
CA ALA A 70 -4.85 10.37 11.69
C ALA A 70 -5.57 11.50 10.94
N ALA A 71 -5.59 11.45 9.60
CA ALA A 71 -6.19 12.46 8.74
C ALA A 71 -7.69 12.22 8.46
N GLY A 72 -8.28 11.13 8.98
CA GLY A 72 -9.70 10.78 8.83
C GLY A 72 -10.39 10.68 10.18
#